data_AF-A0A2N5NK36-F1
#
_entry.id   AF-A0A2N5NK36-F1
#
_cell.length_a   1.000
_cell.length_b   1.000
_cell.length_c   1.000
_cell.angle_alpha   90.00
_cell.angle_beta   90.00
_cell.angle_gamma   90.00
#
_symmetry.space_group_name_H-M   'P 1'
#
loop_
_entity.id
_entity.type
_entity.pdbx_description
1 polymer ?
#
loop_
_entity_poly.entity_id
_entity_poly.type
_entity_poly.pdbx_seq_one_letter_code
_entity_poly.pdbx_strand_id
1 'polypeptide(L)'
;MLGGKRCYLCGGKLVNGRCVECGLDNEKNTKKVYHLNESVKMQDSQPRDAVQKIGKGLAIGSVILLVAAVGAVALNSYFEEQEKGQSQSGEEYDEYQFAKRQLSETGEAYDEVLTGGYYEVGVHIPEGIYTVEAQDGESAIYLIDDENGIYIWQQIGNDPENPNQAAVMDDLRLYDGALLEVKSGAALQFRSDCAQTERLHGETNPLQDSVRVEVGQTMTAGRDFPEGLYNVKSEPDWNDLMMTLPDSFLSEFAADEERRVEVISFAPKELELSYENVPIPKGTEIQTTGAAVTLEPSEKIGSTDYGEFYKE
;
A
#
# COMPACT_ATOMS: atom_id res chain seq x y z
N MET A 1 43.62 -23.45 25.64
CA MET A 1 42.55 -24.32 25.10
C MET A 1 42.02 -23.65 23.86
N LEU A 2 42.19 -24.28 22.70
CA LEU A 2 41.85 -23.75 21.38
C LEU A 2 40.34 -23.88 21.17
N GLY A 3 39.60 -22.78 21.33
CA GLY A 3 38.18 -22.73 20.96
C GLY A 3 38.06 -22.74 19.43
N GLY A 4 37.60 -23.85 18.87
CA GLY A 4 37.31 -23.94 17.44
C GLY A 4 36.25 -22.93 17.01
N LYS A 5 36.33 -22.43 15.78
CA LYS A 5 35.33 -21.53 15.20
C LYS A 5 33.94 -22.20 15.22
N ARG A 6 32.92 -21.43 15.62
CA ARG A 6 31.51 -21.83 15.62
C ARG A 6 30.77 -21.07 14.51
N CYS A 7 29.63 -21.62 14.09
CA CYS A 7 28.74 -20.96 13.13
C CYS A 7 28.31 -19.60 13.67
N TYR A 8 28.47 -18.54 12.88
CA TYR A 8 28.08 -17.19 13.33
C TYR A 8 26.56 -17.02 13.44
N LEU A 9 25.79 -17.82 12.71
CA LEU A 9 24.33 -17.73 12.70
C LEU A 9 23.71 -18.48 13.89
N CYS A 10 24.07 -19.74 14.10
CA CYS A 10 23.42 -20.61 15.09
C CYS A 10 24.35 -21.12 16.20
N GLY A 11 25.64 -20.77 16.19
CA GLY A 11 26.61 -21.25 17.18
C GLY A 11 27.05 -22.71 17.02
N GLY A 12 26.55 -23.44 16.02
CA GLY A 12 26.85 -24.85 15.77
C GLY A 12 28.30 -25.13 15.39
N LYS A 13 28.73 -26.39 15.47
CA LYS A 13 30.11 -26.80 15.17
C LYS A 13 30.42 -26.69 13.66
N LEU A 14 31.61 -26.19 13.33
CA LEU A 14 32.08 -26.13 11.94
C LEU A 14 32.97 -27.32 11.58
N VAL A 15 32.78 -27.83 10.36
CA VAL A 15 33.65 -28.82 9.70
C VAL A 15 33.95 -28.29 8.29
N ASN A 16 35.22 -28.04 7.97
CA ASN A 16 35.66 -27.45 6.70
C ASN A 16 34.86 -26.18 6.33
N GLY A 17 34.74 -25.25 7.28
CA GLY A 17 34.02 -24.00 7.05
C GLY A 17 32.50 -24.12 7.04
N ARG A 18 31.92 -25.32 6.95
CA ARG A 18 30.47 -25.52 6.90
C ARG A 18 29.91 -25.95 8.26
N CYS A 19 28.79 -25.37 8.66
CA CYS A 19 28.09 -25.75 9.88
C CYS A 19 27.43 -27.12 9.72
N VAL A 20 27.66 -28.03 10.67
CA VAL A 20 27.05 -29.37 10.66
C VAL A 20 25.57 -29.38 11.07
N GLU A 21 25.09 -28.29 11.66
CA GLU A 21 23.71 -28.16 12.15
C GLU A 21 22.82 -27.50 11.11
N CYS A 22 23.18 -26.29 10.63
CA CYS A 22 22.37 -25.54 9.67
C CYS A 22 22.88 -25.59 8.23
N GLY A 23 23.98 -26.29 7.94
CA GLY A 23 24.55 -26.38 6.59
C GLY A 23 25.23 -25.10 6.07
N LEU A 24 25.25 -24.01 6.87
CA LEU A 24 25.78 -22.72 6.47
C LEU A 24 27.29 -22.75 6.20
N ASP A 25 27.69 -22.26 5.03
CA ASP A 25 29.09 -22.13 4.63
C ASP A 25 29.68 -20.82 5.18
N ASN A 26 30.46 -20.93 6.25
CA ASN A 26 31.08 -19.81 6.97
C ASN A 26 32.39 -19.33 6.32
N GLU A 27 32.85 -19.97 5.23
CA GLU A 27 34.05 -19.52 4.48
C GLU A 27 33.74 -18.44 3.44
N LYS A 28 32.48 -18.30 3.03
CA LYS A 28 32.04 -17.26 2.07
C LYS A 28 31.97 -15.83 2.65
N ASN A 29 32.41 -15.63 3.89
CA ASN A 29 32.25 -14.36 4.63
C ASN A 29 33.41 -13.36 4.47
N THR A 30 34.36 -13.60 3.55
CA THR A 30 35.48 -12.66 3.30
C THR A 30 35.16 -11.51 2.34
N LYS A 31 33.92 -11.42 1.82
CA LYS A 31 33.51 -10.38 0.85
C LYS A 31 32.10 -9.80 1.08
N LYS A 32 31.58 -9.83 2.31
CA LYS A 32 30.38 -9.05 2.64
C LYS A 32 30.72 -7.97 3.65
N VAL A 33 30.89 -6.74 3.17
CA VAL A 33 30.95 -5.55 4.02
C VAL A 33 29.52 -5.25 4.44
N TYR A 34 29.14 -5.71 5.62
CA TYR A 34 27.92 -5.25 6.27
C TYR A 34 28.29 -3.99 7.06
N HIS A 35 27.70 -2.85 6.69
CA HIS A 35 27.71 -1.67 7.54
C HIS A 35 26.64 -1.86 8.60
N LEU A 36 27.06 -2.27 9.80
CA LEU A 36 26.24 -2.14 11.00
C LEU A 36 26.10 -0.65 11.28
N ASN A 37 24.88 -0.11 11.30
CA ASN A 37 24.64 1.26 11.73
C ASN A 37 25.06 1.41 13.20
N GLU A 38 26.22 2.02 13.43
CA GLU A 38 26.59 2.57 14.73
C GLU A 38 25.66 3.76 15.01
N SER A 39 24.75 3.58 15.98
CA SER A 39 24.00 4.67 16.58
C SER A 39 24.98 5.61 17.30
N VAL A 40 25.43 6.67 16.62
CA VAL A 40 26.20 7.73 17.27
C VAL A 40 25.23 8.56 18.11
N LYS A 41 25.40 8.41 19.42
CA LYS A 41 24.78 9.16 20.51
C LYS A 41 24.72 10.65 20.18
N MET A 42 23.51 11.22 20.19
CA MET A 42 23.33 12.66 20.29
C MET A 42 23.96 13.16 21.59
N GLN A 43 24.98 14.00 21.47
CA GLN A 43 25.49 14.84 22.55
C GLN A 43 25.11 16.29 22.26
N ASP A 44 24.40 16.82 23.25
CA ASP A 44 23.93 18.17 23.48
C ASP A 44 24.97 19.27 23.16
N SER A 45 24.58 20.30 22.41
CA SER A 45 25.00 21.70 22.64
C SER A 45 24.35 22.67 21.63
N GLN A 46 23.61 23.63 22.19
CA GLN A 46 22.99 24.81 21.57
C GLN A 46 24.01 25.82 20.95
N PRO A 47 23.60 27.05 20.57
CA PRO A 47 22.79 27.46 19.42
C PRO A 47 23.61 28.42 18.51
N ARG A 48 23.17 28.72 17.29
CA ARG A 48 23.72 29.86 16.53
C ARG A 48 22.65 30.68 15.83
N ASP A 49 22.57 31.93 16.29
CA ASP A 49 21.96 33.08 15.63
C ASP A 49 22.45 33.24 14.18
N ALA A 50 21.55 33.63 13.27
CA ALA A 50 21.68 34.85 12.48
C ALA A 50 20.58 34.96 11.40
N VAL A 51 19.97 36.14 11.40
CA VAL A 51 18.85 36.62 10.59
C VAL A 51 19.31 37.08 9.20
N GLN A 52 18.34 37.15 8.26
CA GLN A 52 18.26 38.00 7.03
C GLN A 52 19.01 37.51 5.76
N LYS A 53 18.40 37.47 4.56
CA LYS A 53 17.49 38.44 3.92
C LYS A 53 16.51 37.80 2.92
N ILE A 54 15.36 38.47 2.84
CA ILE A 54 14.24 38.32 1.92
C ILE A 54 14.63 38.80 0.50
N GLY A 55 14.27 38.03 -0.52
CA GLY A 55 14.14 38.47 -1.92
C GLY A 55 12.76 38.03 -2.44
N LYS A 56 11.96 39.01 -2.90
CA LYS A 56 10.53 38.89 -3.21
C LYS A 56 10.25 38.15 -4.52
N GLY A 57 9.25 37.28 -4.53
CA GLY A 57 8.58 36.76 -5.74
C GLY A 57 7.20 36.21 -5.39
N LEU A 58 6.15 36.85 -5.92
CA LEU A 58 4.73 36.52 -5.74
C LEU A 58 4.41 35.07 -6.15
N ALA A 59 3.67 34.32 -5.34
CA ALA A 59 2.87 33.18 -5.78
C ALA A 59 1.57 33.10 -4.97
N ILE A 60 0.52 32.71 -5.68
CA ILE A 60 -0.91 32.81 -5.37
C ILE A 60 -1.28 31.96 -4.15
N GLY A 61 -2.08 32.54 -3.25
CA GLY A 61 -2.47 31.91 -2.00
C GLY A 61 -3.51 30.80 -2.20
N SER A 62 -3.13 29.58 -1.85
CA SER A 62 -4.03 28.54 -1.41
C SER A 62 -4.33 28.76 0.07
N VAL A 63 -5.58 29.08 0.37
CA VAL A 63 -6.11 29.22 1.72
C VAL A 63 -6.14 27.84 2.37
N ILE A 64 -5.10 27.51 3.15
CA ILE A 64 -5.17 26.46 4.16
C ILE A 64 -5.77 27.12 5.40
N LEU A 65 -7.06 26.91 5.62
CA LEU A 65 -7.76 27.38 6.81
C LEU A 65 -7.49 26.40 7.96
N LEU A 66 -6.93 26.97 9.02
CA LEU A 66 -6.48 26.37 10.26
C LEU A 66 -7.64 25.77 11.09
N VAL A 67 -7.45 24.56 11.60
CA VAL A 67 -8.01 24.15 12.90
C VAL A 67 -6.83 23.76 13.80
N ALA A 68 -6.28 24.75 14.51
CA ALA A 68 -5.33 24.56 15.60
C ALA A 68 -5.60 25.60 16.67
N ALA A 69 -6.43 25.27 17.67
CA ALA A 69 -6.60 26.12 18.85
C ALA A 69 -7.12 25.40 20.11
N VAL A 70 -6.98 24.09 20.27
CA VAL A 70 -7.10 23.42 21.60
C VAL A 70 -6.20 22.18 21.59
N GLY A 71 -5.00 22.26 22.14
CA GLY A 71 -4.12 21.07 22.18
C GLY A 71 -2.71 21.32 22.71
N ALA A 72 -2.24 22.57 22.77
CA ALA A 72 -0.90 22.88 23.25
C ALA A 72 -0.66 22.55 24.74
N VAL A 73 -1.73 22.34 25.54
CA VAL A 73 -1.60 21.95 26.96
C VAL A 73 -1.69 20.42 27.13
N ALA A 74 -2.29 19.68 26.20
CA ALA A 74 -2.39 18.22 26.24
C ALA A 74 -1.14 17.50 25.71
N LEU A 75 -0.37 18.13 24.81
CA LEU A 75 0.86 17.53 24.30
C LEU A 75 1.90 17.30 25.41
N ASN A 76 2.02 18.19 26.40
CA ASN A 76 3.09 18.09 27.39
C ASN A 76 2.87 16.95 28.41
N SER A 77 1.62 16.58 28.69
CA SER A 77 1.28 15.39 29.47
C SER A 77 1.39 14.08 28.68
N TYR A 78 1.38 14.15 27.34
CA TYR A 78 1.51 12.97 26.47
C TYR A 78 2.98 12.52 26.33
N PHE A 79 3.94 13.45 26.44
CA PHE A 79 5.37 13.13 26.29
C PHE A 79 6.03 12.53 27.55
N GLU A 80 5.51 12.80 28.75
CA GLU A 80 6.11 12.28 30.01
C GLU A 80 5.74 10.81 30.32
N GLU A 81 4.71 10.27 29.67
CA GLU A 81 4.23 8.90 29.94
C GLU A 81 4.85 7.84 29.01
N GLN A 82 5.59 8.24 27.96
CA GLN A 82 6.32 7.31 27.09
C GLN A 82 7.72 6.91 27.61
N GLU A 83 8.32 7.61 28.58
CA GLU A 83 9.65 7.24 29.10
C GLU A 83 9.63 6.13 30.18
N LYS A 84 8.46 5.55 30.49
CA LYS A 84 8.33 4.40 31.39
C LYS A 84 7.45 3.29 30.81
N GLY A 85 7.68 2.94 29.54
CA GLY A 85 7.16 1.73 28.91
C GLY A 85 8.30 0.75 28.62
N GLN A 86 8.20 -0.45 29.20
CA GLN A 86 9.16 -1.54 29.18
C GLN A 86 9.91 -1.78 27.85
N SER A 87 11.21 -2.08 27.99
CA SER A 87 12.01 -2.81 27.02
C SER A 87 11.27 -4.04 26.49
N GLN A 88 10.71 -3.96 25.28
CA GLN A 88 10.28 -5.13 24.52
C GLN A 88 11.53 -5.83 23.98
N SER A 89 11.56 -7.16 24.18
CA SER A 89 12.45 -8.06 23.47
C SER A 89 12.36 -7.80 21.97
N GLY A 90 13.50 -7.64 21.29
CA GLY A 90 13.59 -7.46 19.84
C GLY A 90 13.28 -8.75 19.08
N GLU A 91 12.04 -9.24 19.19
CA GLU A 91 11.49 -10.22 18.26
C GLU A 91 11.03 -9.47 17.01
N GLU A 92 11.54 -9.89 15.85
CA GLU A 92 11.11 -9.42 14.54
C GLU A 92 9.61 -9.77 14.37
N TYR A 93 8.79 -8.77 14.04
CA TYR A 93 7.36 -8.97 13.86
C TYR A 93 7.14 -9.75 12.56
N ASP A 94 6.64 -10.98 12.65
CA ASP A 94 6.22 -11.77 11.49
C ASP A 94 4.80 -11.38 11.09
N GLU A 95 4.65 -10.78 9.91
CA GLU A 95 3.36 -10.31 9.35
C GLU A 95 2.37 -11.45 9.14
N TYR A 96 2.85 -12.69 9.03
CA TYR A 96 2.04 -13.88 8.76
C TYR A 96 1.85 -14.79 9.98
N GLN A 97 2.25 -14.33 11.18
CA GLN A 97 2.23 -15.16 12.40
C GLN A 97 0.86 -15.75 12.75
N PHE A 98 -0.23 -15.11 12.30
CA PHE A 98 -1.61 -15.54 12.56
C PHE A 98 -2.22 -16.39 11.42
N ALA A 99 -1.54 -16.48 10.27
CA ALA A 99 -1.99 -17.29 9.15
C ALA A 99 -1.98 -18.78 9.54
N LYS A 100 -3.15 -19.41 9.53
CA LYS A 100 -3.31 -20.82 9.94
C LYS A 100 -3.07 -21.80 8.80
N ARG A 101 -3.25 -21.35 7.56
CA ARG A 101 -3.04 -22.12 6.33
C ARG A 101 -1.69 -21.74 5.73
N GLN A 102 -0.97 -22.73 5.22
CA GLN A 102 0.20 -22.48 4.38
C GLN A 102 -0.23 -22.42 2.91
N LEU A 103 0.32 -21.46 2.18
CA LEU A 103 0.16 -21.40 0.72
C LEU A 103 0.90 -22.56 0.05
N SER A 104 0.43 -22.92 -1.15
CA SER A 104 1.11 -23.92 -1.98
C SER A 104 2.45 -23.37 -2.47
N GLU A 105 3.51 -24.17 -2.36
CA GLU A 105 4.82 -23.87 -2.96
C GLU A 105 4.88 -24.23 -4.45
N THR A 106 3.80 -24.78 -5.01
CA THR A 106 3.70 -25.17 -6.43
C THR A 106 2.46 -24.60 -7.07
N GLY A 107 2.54 -24.25 -8.35
CA GLY A 107 1.45 -23.67 -9.11
C GLY A 107 1.92 -23.31 -10.52
N GLU A 108 1.26 -22.33 -11.12
CA GLU A 108 1.65 -21.78 -12.42
C GLU A 108 2.52 -20.54 -12.25
N ALA A 109 3.30 -20.24 -13.30
CA ALA A 109 3.99 -18.98 -13.40
C ALA A 109 2.98 -17.85 -13.68
N TYR A 110 3.13 -16.75 -12.96
CA TYR A 110 2.36 -15.51 -13.14
C TYR A 110 3.36 -14.37 -13.23
N ASP A 111 3.23 -13.51 -14.25
CA ASP A 111 4.12 -12.38 -14.50
C ASP A 111 3.30 -11.25 -15.15
N GLU A 112 2.62 -10.47 -14.32
CA GLU A 112 1.73 -9.39 -14.78
C GLU A 112 2.06 -8.05 -14.12
N VAL A 113 1.84 -6.98 -14.87
CA VAL A 113 2.02 -5.61 -14.40
C VAL A 113 0.67 -5.07 -13.94
N LEU A 114 0.58 -4.69 -12.67
CA LEU A 114 -0.60 -4.06 -12.08
C LEU A 114 -0.39 -2.56 -11.95
N THR A 115 -1.38 -1.79 -12.36
CA THR A 115 -1.47 -0.34 -12.14
C THR A 115 -2.20 -0.05 -10.82
N GLY A 116 -2.39 1.23 -10.49
CA GLY A 116 -3.22 1.63 -9.36
C GLY A 116 -4.58 0.91 -9.41
N GLY A 117 -5.08 0.44 -8.28
CA GLY A 117 -6.29 -0.37 -8.27
C GLY A 117 -6.52 -1.13 -6.97
N TYR A 118 -7.74 -1.63 -6.83
CA TYR A 118 -8.10 -2.61 -5.79
C TYR A 118 -8.15 -4.00 -6.42
N TYR A 119 -7.52 -4.99 -5.81
CA TYR A 119 -7.41 -6.34 -6.35
C TYR A 119 -7.78 -7.33 -5.26
N GLU A 120 -8.98 -7.91 -5.39
CA GLU A 120 -9.38 -9.06 -4.59
C GLU A 120 -8.59 -10.31 -5.04
N VAL A 121 -7.85 -10.90 -4.10
CA VAL A 121 -7.08 -12.13 -4.31
C VAL A 121 -8.04 -13.29 -4.49
N GLY A 122 -7.80 -14.11 -5.51
CA GLY A 122 -8.70 -15.16 -5.98
C GLY A 122 -9.69 -14.71 -7.05
N VAL A 123 -9.88 -13.41 -7.26
CA VAL A 123 -10.75 -12.88 -8.33
C VAL A 123 -9.92 -12.20 -9.42
N HIS A 124 -9.13 -11.20 -9.04
CA HIS A 124 -8.36 -10.37 -9.97
C HIS A 124 -6.89 -10.78 -10.04
N ILE A 125 -6.32 -11.21 -8.91
CA ILE A 125 -4.96 -11.73 -8.80
C ILE A 125 -5.01 -13.12 -8.15
N PRO A 126 -4.31 -14.14 -8.66
CA PRO A 126 -4.38 -15.48 -8.08
C PRO A 126 -3.79 -15.54 -6.66
N GLU A 127 -4.22 -16.52 -5.87
CA GLU A 127 -3.54 -16.89 -4.63
C GLU A 127 -2.11 -17.36 -4.94
N GLY A 128 -1.13 -16.95 -4.14
CA GLY A 128 0.26 -17.33 -4.36
C GLY A 128 1.25 -16.54 -3.51
N ILE A 129 2.54 -16.83 -3.73
CA ILE A 129 3.67 -16.12 -3.11
C ILE A 129 4.35 -15.30 -4.20
N TYR A 130 4.48 -14.00 -3.97
CA TYR A 130 4.88 -13.03 -4.99
C TYR A 130 6.18 -12.31 -4.66
N THR A 131 6.96 -12.05 -5.69
CA THR A 131 7.96 -10.98 -5.74
C THR A 131 7.37 -9.79 -6.48
N VAL A 132 7.53 -8.60 -5.93
CA VAL A 132 6.99 -7.34 -6.46
C VAL A 132 8.08 -6.31 -6.70
N GLU A 133 8.09 -5.71 -7.87
CA GLU A 133 9.08 -4.70 -8.28
C GLU A 133 8.39 -3.51 -8.96
N ALA A 134 8.85 -2.30 -8.70
CA ALA A 134 8.39 -1.12 -9.44
C ALA A 134 9.00 -1.08 -10.84
N GLN A 135 8.20 -0.77 -11.86
CA GLN A 135 8.70 -0.57 -13.22
C GLN A 135 9.47 0.75 -13.36
N ASP A 136 8.78 1.87 -13.18
CA ASP A 136 9.36 3.22 -13.20
C ASP A 136 8.59 4.12 -12.22
N GLY A 137 9.31 4.83 -11.35
CA GLY A 137 8.74 5.63 -10.27
C GLY A 137 8.64 4.90 -8.94
N GLU A 138 7.68 5.35 -8.12
CA GLU A 138 7.38 4.82 -6.78
C GLU A 138 5.87 4.61 -6.66
N SER A 139 5.48 3.52 -6.02
CA SER A 139 4.11 3.21 -5.61
C SER A 139 4.14 2.63 -4.19
N ALA A 140 2.99 2.27 -3.67
CA ALA A 140 2.88 1.50 -2.44
C ALA A 140 1.79 0.45 -2.60
N ILE A 141 1.93 -0.64 -1.86
CA ILE A 141 0.87 -1.61 -1.69
C ILE A 141 0.26 -1.49 -0.30
N TYR A 142 -1.03 -1.82 -0.21
CA TYR A 142 -1.72 -2.07 1.04
C TYR A 142 -2.43 -3.43 0.95
N LEU A 143 -2.07 -4.39 1.79
CA LEU A 143 -2.72 -5.70 1.86
C LEU A 143 -3.53 -5.79 3.15
N ILE A 144 -4.80 -6.14 3.01
CA ILE A 144 -5.71 -6.43 4.11
C ILE A 144 -6.22 -7.86 3.96
N ASP A 145 -6.03 -8.67 4.99
CA ASP A 145 -6.63 -10.00 5.10
C ASP A 145 -7.07 -10.20 6.55
N ASP A 146 -8.34 -9.92 6.81
CA ASP A 146 -8.92 -10.04 8.14
C ASP A 146 -9.03 -11.50 8.60
N GLU A 147 -9.19 -12.46 7.68
CA GLU A 147 -9.31 -13.88 8.00
C GLU A 147 -7.99 -14.41 8.60
N ASN A 148 -6.86 -13.99 8.02
CA ASN A 148 -5.52 -14.39 8.45
C ASN A 148 -4.82 -13.36 9.35
N GLY A 149 -5.43 -12.19 9.58
CA GLY A 149 -4.88 -11.12 10.42
C GLY A 149 -3.63 -10.46 9.82
N ILE A 150 -3.59 -10.31 8.50
CA ILE A 150 -2.45 -9.72 7.77
C ILE A 150 -2.80 -8.29 7.37
N TYR A 151 -1.94 -7.36 7.75
CA TYR A 151 -2.06 -5.94 7.42
C TYR A 151 -0.68 -5.42 7.02
N ILE A 152 -0.43 -5.28 5.72
CA ILE A 152 0.88 -4.88 5.19
C ILE A 152 0.75 -3.56 4.46
N TRP A 153 1.63 -2.62 4.79
CA TRP A 153 1.88 -1.44 3.98
C TRP A 153 3.35 -1.44 3.56
N GLN A 154 3.63 -1.28 2.27
CA GLN A 154 5.00 -1.22 1.77
C GLN A 154 5.10 -0.24 0.60
N GLN A 155 5.99 0.74 0.70
CA GLN A 155 6.41 1.57 -0.43
C GLN A 155 7.41 0.80 -1.29
N ILE A 156 7.22 0.80 -2.61
CA ILE A 156 8.04 0.07 -3.58
C ILE A 156 8.44 1.05 -4.69
N GLY A 157 9.72 1.12 -5.02
CA GLY A 157 10.19 2.09 -6.02
C GLY A 157 11.67 2.00 -6.32
N ASN A 158 12.10 2.80 -7.30
CA ASN A 158 13.42 2.73 -7.90
C ASN A 158 14.35 3.92 -7.54
N ASP A 159 13.91 4.82 -6.65
CA ASP A 159 14.74 5.94 -6.16
C ASP A 159 15.79 5.46 -5.12
N PRO A 160 17.08 5.48 -5.45
CA PRO A 160 18.13 5.07 -4.51
C PRO A 160 18.29 6.04 -3.33
N GLU A 161 17.73 7.25 -3.39
CA GLU A 161 17.82 8.25 -2.32
C GLU A 161 16.69 8.12 -1.28
N ASN A 162 15.64 7.35 -1.57
CA ASN A 162 14.53 7.11 -0.64
C ASN A 162 14.78 5.84 0.19
N PRO A 163 15.16 5.96 1.48
CA PRO A 163 15.47 4.79 2.31
C PRO A 163 14.24 4.03 2.80
N ASN A 164 13.03 4.59 2.60
CA ASN A 164 11.78 4.03 3.12
C ASN A 164 11.07 3.12 2.12
N GLN A 165 11.62 2.95 0.92
CA GLN A 165 11.06 2.06 -0.08
C GLN A 165 11.89 0.78 -0.25
N ALA A 166 11.18 -0.29 -0.58
CA ALA A 166 11.80 -1.51 -1.06
C ALA A 166 12.04 -1.40 -2.56
N ALA A 167 13.26 -1.71 -3.02
CA ALA A 167 13.52 -1.86 -4.44
C ALA A 167 12.80 -3.09 -5.01
N VAL A 168 12.71 -4.13 -4.18
CA VAL A 168 12.02 -5.40 -4.46
C VAL A 168 11.37 -5.85 -3.16
N MET A 169 10.12 -6.26 -3.22
CA MET A 169 9.44 -6.93 -2.12
C MET A 169 9.33 -8.42 -2.43
N ASP A 170 10.05 -9.24 -1.67
CA ASP A 170 9.98 -10.70 -1.76
C ASP A 170 9.01 -11.27 -0.71
N ASP A 171 8.46 -12.46 -0.96
CA ASP A 171 7.58 -13.20 -0.04
C ASP A 171 6.29 -12.44 0.34
N LEU A 172 5.69 -11.73 -0.63
CA LEU A 172 4.32 -11.24 -0.49
C LEU A 172 3.34 -12.42 -0.66
N ARG A 173 2.75 -12.88 0.43
CA ARG A 173 1.82 -14.02 0.45
C ARG A 173 0.41 -13.50 0.33
N LEU A 174 -0.23 -13.81 -0.79
CA LEU A 174 -1.60 -13.40 -1.09
C LEU A 174 -2.51 -14.61 -0.92
N TYR A 175 -3.38 -14.57 0.10
CA TYR A 175 -4.39 -15.58 0.36
C TYR A 175 -5.69 -15.21 -0.32
N ASP A 176 -6.38 -16.22 -0.86
CA ASP A 176 -7.72 -16.08 -1.41
C ASP A 176 -8.67 -15.32 -0.45
N GLY A 177 -9.35 -14.29 -0.95
CA GLY A 177 -10.23 -13.40 -0.17
C GLY A 177 -9.56 -12.14 0.41
N ALA A 178 -8.22 -12.02 0.36
CA ALA A 178 -7.53 -10.80 0.77
C ALA A 178 -7.76 -9.65 -0.22
N LEU A 179 -7.69 -8.41 0.26
CA LEU A 179 -7.75 -7.20 -0.54
C LEU A 179 -6.36 -6.59 -0.68
N LEU A 180 -5.87 -6.50 -1.92
CA LEU A 180 -4.64 -5.82 -2.28
C LEU A 180 -4.96 -4.49 -2.96
N GLU A 181 -4.56 -3.37 -2.37
CA GLU A 181 -4.50 -2.08 -3.05
C GLU A 181 -3.10 -1.85 -3.62
N VAL A 182 -3.03 -1.47 -4.89
CA VAL A 182 -1.86 -0.83 -5.50
C VAL A 182 -2.15 0.66 -5.60
N LYS A 183 -1.32 1.51 -5.00
CA LYS A 183 -1.49 2.97 -5.06
C LYS A 183 -1.05 3.51 -6.43
N SER A 184 -1.62 4.65 -6.82
CA SER A 184 -1.11 5.44 -7.97
C SER A 184 0.36 5.83 -7.77
N GLY A 185 1.07 6.13 -8.86
CA GLY A 185 2.45 6.64 -8.83
C GLY A 185 3.44 5.81 -9.66
N ALA A 186 3.25 4.49 -9.70
CA ALA A 186 4.00 3.58 -10.56
C ALA A 186 3.20 2.28 -10.77
N ALA A 187 3.42 1.65 -11.92
CA ALA A 187 2.98 0.27 -12.12
C ALA A 187 3.96 -0.70 -11.45
N LEU A 188 3.44 -1.78 -10.89
CA LEU A 188 4.17 -2.80 -10.16
C LEU A 188 4.10 -4.12 -10.91
N GLN A 189 5.25 -4.76 -11.10
CA GLN A 189 5.32 -6.11 -11.65
C GLN A 189 5.18 -7.12 -10.53
N PHE A 190 4.20 -8.01 -10.66
CA PHE A 190 3.97 -9.12 -9.76
C PHE A 190 4.43 -10.41 -10.43
N ARG A 191 5.35 -11.13 -9.78
CA ARG A 191 5.85 -12.43 -10.23
C ARG A 191 5.62 -13.52 -9.21
N SER A 192 5.12 -14.66 -9.64
CA SER A 192 5.00 -15.87 -8.81
C SER A 192 5.29 -17.11 -9.64
N ASP A 193 5.93 -18.11 -9.03
CA ASP A 193 6.11 -19.46 -9.61
C ASP A 193 5.10 -20.47 -9.04
N CYS A 194 4.22 -20.03 -8.13
CA CYS A 194 3.25 -20.89 -7.46
C CYS A 194 1.83 -20.32 -7.46
N ALA A 195 1.51 -19.43 -8.41
CA ALA A 195 0.19 -18.84 -8.53
C ALA A 195 -0.88 -19.91 -8.82
N GLN A 196 -2.02 -19.83 -8.13
CA GLN A 196 -3.15 -20.73 -8.26
C GLN A 196 -4.17 -20.20 -9.29
N THR A 197 -3.73 -19.93 -10.52
CA THR A 197 -4.54 -19.39 -11.64
C THR A 197 -5.82 -20.20 -11.91
N GLU A 198 -5.77 -21.53 -11.86
CA GLU A 198 -6.94 -22.40 -12.04
C GLU A 198 -8.00 -22.25 -10.94
N ARG A 199 -7.66 -21.60 -9.81
CA ARG A 199 -8.59 -21.33 -8.70
C ARG A 199 -9.19 -19.92 -8.77
N LEU A 200 -8.85 -19.13 -9.78
CA LEU A 200 -9.48 -17.83 -9.98
C LEU A 200 -10.99 -18.01 -10.15
N HIS A 201 -11.76 -17.33 -9.31
CA HIS A 201 -13.22 -17.38 -9.27
C HIS A 201 -13.79 -15.97 -9.44
N GLY A 202 -15.06 -15.79 -9.15
CA GLY A 202 -15.82 -14.58 -9.47
C GLY A 202 -16.66 -14.73 -10.73
N GLU A 203 -17.45 -13.72 -11.01
CA GLU A 203 -18.40 -13.69 -12.12
C GLU A 203 -18.07 -12.57 -13.10
N THR A 204 -18.56 -12.70 -14.34
CA THR A 204 -18.49 -11.61 -15.31
C THR A 204 -19.33 -10.44 -14.83
N ASN A 205 -18.79 -9.23 -14.92
CA ASN A 205 -19.54 -8.04 -14.56
C ASN A 205 -20.83 -7.93 -15.39
N PRO A 206 -22.01 -7.77 -14.76
CA PRO A 206 -23.27 -7.66 -15.49
C PRO A 206 -23.38 -6.36 -16.29
N LEU A 207 -22.58 -5.35 -15.97
CA LEU A 207 -22.54 -4.07 -16.68
C LEU A 207 -21.65 -4.17 -17.93
N GLN A 208 -22.08 -3.51 -19.00
CA GLN A 208 -21.34 -3.51 -20.28
C GLN A 208 -21.04 -2.10 -20.80
N ASP A 209 -21.88 -1.12 -20.43
CA ASP A 209 -21.76 0.24 -20.93
C ASP A 209 -20.82 1.08 -20.05
N SER A 210 -19.87 1.76 -20.69
CA SER A 210 -19.01 2.72 -20.01
C SER A 210 -19.75 4.03 -19.74
N VAL A 211 -19.35 4.71 -18.67
CA VAL A 211 -19.92 6.00 -18.24
C VAL A 211 -18.83 7.06 -18.35
N ARG A 212 -19.15 8.19 -18.96
CA ARG A 212 -18.23 9.34 -19.03
C ARG A 212 -18.67 10.41 -18.04
N VAL A 213 -17.71 10.91 -17.27
CA VAL A 213 -17.90 12.00 -16.30
C VAL A 213 -17.09 13.19 -16.77
N GLU A 214 -17.76 14.28 -17.13
CA GLU A 214 -17.08 15.50 -17.57
C GLU A 214 -16.66 16.37 -16.38
N VAL A 215 -15.63 17.20 -16.59
CA VAL A 215 -15.18 18.17 -15.58
C VAL A 215 -16.32 19.13 -15.21
N GLY A 216 -16.53 19.31 -13.91
CA GLY A 216 -17.62 20.15 -13.36
C GLY A 216 -19.00 19.48 -13.37
N GLN A 217 -19.10 18.21 -13.77
CA GLN A 217 -20.31 17.40 -13.63
C GLN A 217 -20.29 16.64 -12.30
N THR A 218 -21.43 16.61 -11.63
CA THR A 218 -21.69 15.68 -10.51
C THR A 218 -22.64 14.59 -10.99
N MET A 219 -22.28 13.34 -10.78
CA MET A 219 -23.12 12.18 -11.10
C MET A 219 -23.33 11.33 -9.85
N THR A 220 -24.50 10.69 -9.71
CA THR A 220 -24.82 9.82 -8.58
C THR A 220 -25.10 8.39 -9.05
N ALA A 221 -24.39 7.42 -8.48
CA ALA A 221 -24.58 6.00 -8.74
C ALA A 221 -25.98 5.52 -8.33
N GLY A 222 -26.59 4.65 -9.15
CA GLY A 222 -27.98 4.20 -9.04
C GLY A 222 -29.03 5.25 -9.45
N ARG A 223 -28.62 6.46 -9.87
CA ARG A 223 -29.52 7.51 -10.41
C ARG A 223 -29.13 7.91 -11.82
N ASP A 224 -27.89 8.37 -12.00
CA ASP A 224 -27.38 8.91 -13.26
C ASP A 224 -26.60 7.85 -14.06
N PHE A 225 -26.06 6.84 -13.37
CA PHE A 225 -25.41 5.64 -13.90
C PHE A 225 -25.58 4.48 -12.89
N PRO A 226 -25.46 3.20 -13.29
CA PRO A 226 -25.61 2.09 -12.34
C PRO A 226 -24.47 2.07 -11.30
N GLU A 227 -24.74 1.56 -10.10
CA GLU A 227 -23.70 1.12 -9.17
C GLU A 227 -22.93 -0.07 -9.75
N GLY A 228 -21.64 -0.20 -9.44
CA GLY A 228 -20.80 -1.19 -10.12
C GLY A 228 -19.35 -1.22 -9.63
N LEU A 229 -18.61 -2.21 -10.12
CA LEU A 229 -17.15 -2.26 -10.08
C LEU A 229 -16.62 -1.71 -11.42
N TYR A 230 -15.78 -0.69 -11.37
CA TYR A 230 -15.31 0.03 -12.55
C TYR A 230 -13.80 0.21 -12.57
N ASN A 231 -13.20 0.04 -13.74
CA ASN A 231 -11.89 0.57 -14.05
C ASN A 231 -12.06 2.06 -14.39
N VAL A 232 -11.41 2.94 -13.63
CA VAL A 232 -11.47 4.38 -13.81
C VAL A 232 -10.32 4.81 -14.70
N LYS A 233 -10.63 5.42 -15.85
CA LYS A 233 -9.64 5.88 -16.83
C LYS A 233 -9.71 7.41 -16.96
N SER A 234 -8.64 8.10 -16.57
CA SER A 234 -8.51 9.54 -16.75
C SER A 234 -7.99 9.89 -18.14
N GLU A 235 -8.47 10.99 -18.71
CA GLU A 235 -7.75 11.65 -19.80
C GLU A 235 -6.39 12.19 -19.29
N PRO A 236 -5.38 12.37 -20.18
CA PRO A 236 -4.03 12.77 -19.78
C PRO A 236 -3.95 14.20 -19.19
N ASP A 237 -4.08 14.32 -17.87
CA ASP A 237 -3.80 15.52 -17.08
C ASP A 237 -3.53 15.13 -15.61
N TRP A 238 -3.10 16.09 -14.80
CA TRP A 238 -3.24 15.99 -13.36
C TRP A 238 -4.72 16.07 -13.00
N ASN A 239 -5.24 15.02 -12.38
CA ASN A 239 -6.67 14.90 -12.17
C ASN A 239 -6.99 14.17 -10.86
N ASP A 240 -8.13 14.50 -10.26
CA ASP A 240 -8.68 13.80 -9.11
C ASP A 240 -10.11 13.35 -9.44
N LEU A 241 -10.40 12.07 -9.22
CA LEU A 241 -11.77 11.59 -9.05
C LEU A 241 -12.11 11.65 -7.56
N MET A 242 -13.12 12.44 -7.21
CA MET A 242 -13.66 12.52 -5.85
C MET A 242 -14.94 11.69 -5.78
N MET A 243 -15.02 10.79 -4.79
CA MET A 243 -16.19 9.96 -4.51
C MET A 243 -16.71 10.27 -3.11
N THR A 244 -17.88 10.91 -3.03
CA THR A 244 -18.56 11.16 -1.76
C THR A 244 -19.54 10.02 -1.50
N LEU A 245 -19.25 9.21 -0.49
CA LEU A 245 -20.05 8.03 -0.13
C LEU A 245 -21.28 8.43 0.71
N PRO A 246 -22.39 7.67 0.63
CA PRO A 246 -23.55 7.88 1.49
C PRO A 246 -23.23 7.80 2.99
N ASP A 247 -23.98 8.54 3.82
CA ASP A 247 -23.83 8.57 5.28
C ASP A 247 -23.91 7.18 5.94
N SER A 248 -24.52 6.19 5.29
CA SER A 248 -24.55 4.80 5.77
C SER A 248 -23.17 4.13 5.85
N PHE A 249 -22.14 4.71 5.23
CA PHE A 249 -20.75 4.25 5.27
C PHE A 249 -19.86 5.09 6.21
N LEU A 250 -20.46 6.02 6.96
CA LEU A 250 -19.77 6.74 8.03
C LEU A 250 -19.70 5.86 9.28
N SER A 251 -18.60 5.98 10.01
CA SER A 251 -18.48 5.42 11.35
C SER A 251 -19.60 5.95 12.25
N GLU A 252 -20.08 5.14 13.20
CA GLU A 252 -21.04 5.60 14.22
C GLU A 252 -20.50 6.73 15.11
N PHE A 253 -19.17 6.92 15.11
CA PHE A 253 -18.48 7.99 15.82
C PHE A 253 -18.18 9.23 14.96
N ALA A 254 -18.61 9.24 13.70
CA ALA A 254 -18.43 10.39 12.82
C ALA A 254 -19.16 11.63 13.38
N ALA A 255 -18.54 12.80 13.20
CA ALA A 255 -19.15 14.04 13.65
C ALA A 255 -20.38 14.39 12.80
N ASP A 256 -21.32 15.15 13.38
CA ASP A 256 -22.42 15.75 12.61
C ASP A 256 -21.82 16.56 11.44
N GLU A 257 -22.33 16.34 10.22
CA GLU A 257 -21.89 16.93 8.93
C GLU A 257 -20.61 16.34 8.31
N GLU A 258 -19.97 15.35 8.93
CA GLU A 258 -18.87 14.62 8.31
C GLU A 258 -19.35 13.84 7.07
N ARG A 259 -18.54 13.81 6.02
CA ARG A 259 -18.77 12.98 4.83
C ARG A 259 -17.54 12.16 4.55
N ARG A 260 -17.72 10.89 4.20
CA ARG A 260 -16.63 10.05 3.73
C ARG A 260 -16.38 10.37 2.26
N VAL A 261 -15.18 10.85 1.98
CA VAL A 261 -14.74 11.19 0.63
C VAL A 261 -13.50 10.37 0.30
N GLU A 262 -13.61 9.52 -0.72
CA GLU A 262 -12.48 8.82 -1.30
C GLU A 262 -11.96 9.64 -2.48
N VAL A 263 -10.63 9.71 -2.63
CA VAL A 263 -9.98 10.47 -3.69
C VAL A 263 -8.98 9.58 -4.41
N ILE A 264 -9.13 9.50 -5.73
CA ILE A 264 -8.18 8.82 -6.62
C ILE A 264 -7.48 9.89 -7.46
N SER A 265 -6.17 10.01 -7.31
CA SER A 265 -5.36 10.95 -8.05
C SER A 265 -4.66 10.28 -9.23
N PHE A 266 -4.62 11.01 -10.35
CA PHE A 266 -4.01 10.61 -11.61
C PHE A 266 -2.93 11.62 -12.00
N ALA A 267 -1.85 11.10 -12.58
CA ALA A 267 -0.80 11.90 -13.20
C ALA A 267 -0.86 11.71 -14.72
N PRO A 268 -0.36 12.68 -15.53
CA PRO A 268 -0.38 12.61 -16.99
C PRO A 268 0.67 11.63 -17.57
N LYS A 269 0.78 10.43 -17.00
CA LYS A 269 1.66 9.34 -17.45
C LYS A 269 0.80 8.11 -17.72
N GLU A 270 1.03 7.44 -18.84
CA GLU A 270 0.15 6.38 -19.37
C GLU A 270 -0.26 5.31 -18.33
N LEU A 271 0.68 4.81 -17.53
CA LEU A 271 0.43 3.79 -16.50
C LEU A 271 -0.20 4.32 -15.20
N GLU A 272 -0.34 5.64 -15.08
CA GLU A 272 -0.97 6.35 -13.96
C GLU A 272 -2.29 7.01 -14.38
N LEU A 273 -2.80 6.69 -15.58
CA LEU A 273 -4.10 7.16 -16.09
C LEU A 273 -5.23 6.17 -15.83
N SER A 274 -4.96 5.01 -15.25
CA SER A 274 -5.99 4.05 -14.84
C SER A 274 -5.90 3.70 -13.36
N TYR A 275 -7.08 3.48 -12.78
CA TYR A 275 -7.23 2.91 -11.46
C TYR A 275 -8.26 1.77 -11.54
N GLU A 276 -7.80 0.54 -11.33
CA GLU A 276 -8.57 -0.67 -11.62
C GLU A 276 -9.52 -1.05 -10.48
N ASN A 277 -10.67 -1.63 -10.84
CA ASN A 277 -11.64 -2.25 -9.95
C ASN A 277 -12.11 -1.38 -8.76
N VAL A 278 -12.49 -0.14 -9.03
CA VAL A 278 -13.06 0.78 -8.04
C VAL A 278 -14.52 0.42 -7.78
N PRO A 279 -14.90 0.03 -6.54
CA PRO A 279 -16.30 -0.21 -6.20
C PRO A 279 -17.03 1.12 -6.03
N ILE A 280 -18.12 1.31 -6.75
CA ILE A 280 -18.95 2.51 -6.65
C ILE A 280 -20.35 2.09 -6.22
N PRO A 281 -20.64 2.06 -4.90
CA PRO A 281 -21.94 1.64 -4.40
C PRO A 281 -23.02 2.66 -4.74
N LYS A 282 -24.27 2.21 -4.66
CA LYS A 282 -25.45 3.03 -4.89
C LYS A 282 -25.47 4.25 -3.98
N GLY A 283 -25.79 5.41 -4.55
CA GLY A 283 -25.87 6.68 -3.84
C GLY A 283 -24.56 7.45 -3.76
N THR A 284 -23.42 6.86 -4.15
CA THR A 284 -22.15 7.57 -4.25
C THR A 284 -22.22 8.70 -5.27
N GLU A 285 -21.80 9.90 -4.86
CA GLU A 285 -21.64 11.04 -5.77
C GLU A 285 -20.20 11.12 -6.26
N ILE A 286 -20.02 11.28 -7.57
CA ILE A 286 -18.70 11.37 -8.20
C ILE A 286 -18.52 12.70 -8.92
N GLN A 287 -17.30 13.24 -8.83
CA GLN A 287 -16.89 14.48 -9.49
C GLN A 287 -15.42 14.38 -9.92
N THR A 288 -15.08 15.02 -11.04
CA THR A 288 -13.71 15.11 -11.56
C THR A 288 -13.30 16.56 -11.76
N THR A 289 -12.04 16.91 -11.48
CA THR A 289 -11.57 18.31 -11.35
C THR A 289 -10.66 18.79 -12.48
N GLY A 290 -9.74 17.95 -12.94
CA GLY A 290 -8.71 18.31 -13.94
C GLY A 290 -9.09 17.87 -15.35
N ALA A 291 -9.51 16.62 -15.50
CA ALA A 291 -9.84 16.02 -16.78
C ALA A 291 -11.09 15.15 -16.70
N ALA A 292 -11.67 14.81 -17.85
CA ALA A 292 -12.78 13.86 -17.87
C ALA A 292 -12.28 12.46 -17.51
N VAL A 293 -13.15 11.67 -16.88
CA VAL A 293 -12.90 10.26 -16.60
C VAL A 293 -13.92 9.37 -17.29
N THR A 294 -13.50 8.17 -17.65
CA THR A 294 -14.37 7.10 -18.13
C THR A 294 -14.39 5.99 -17.10
N LEU A 295 -15.58 5.62 -16.64
CA LEU A 295 -15.82 4.44 -15.82
C LEU A 295 -16.14 3.30 -16.78
N GLU A 296 -15.21 2.36 -16.93
CA GLU A 296 -15.41 1.16 -17.71
C GLU A 296 -15.70 -0.01 -16.77
N PRO A 297 -16.80 -0.77 -16.94
CA PRO A 297 -17.05 -1.93 -16.10
C PRO A 297 -15.84 -2.86 -16.07
N SER A 298 -15.37 -3.23 -14.88
CA SER A 298 -14.29 -4.22 -14.72
C SER A 298 -14.74 -5.56 -15.30
N GLU A 299 -13.83 -6.36 -15.87
CA GLU A 299 -14.22 -7.60 -16.55
C GLU A 299 -14.85 -8.64 -15.62
N LYS A 300 -14.29 -8.75 -14.41
CA LYS A 300 -14.65 -9.74 -13.41
C LYS A 300 -14.95 -9.06 -12.08
N ILE A 301 -15.85 -9.65 -11.30
CA ILE A 301 -16.22 -9.18 -9.96
C ILE A 301 -16.28 -10.36 -8.98
N GLY A 302 -15.93 -10.13 -7.72
CA GLY A 302 -16.13 -11.10 -6.63
C GLY A 302 -17.55 -11.06 -6.07
N SER A 303 -18.17 -9.88 -6.07
CA SER A 303 -19.49 -9.63 -5.48
C SER A 303 -20.20 -8.45 -6.16
N THR A 304 -21.53 -8.44 -6.06
CA THR A 304 -22.37 -7.27 -6.41
C THR A 304 -22.74 -6.42 -5.19
N ASP A 305 -22.29 -6.76 -3.97
CA ASP A 305 -22.38 -5.87 -2.79
C ASP A 305 -21.18 -4.92 -2.76
N TYR A 306 -21.17 -3.93 -3.65
CA TYR A 306 -20.10 -2.93 -3.75
C TYR A 306 -19.95 -2.06 -2.48
N GLY A 307 -20.94 -2.10 -1.58
CA GLY A 307 -20.88 -1.38 -0.32
C GLY A 307 -20.06 -2.11 0.75
N GLU A 308 -19.90 -3.44 0.64
CA GLU A 308 -19.12 -4.24 1.60
C GLU A 308 -17.69 -3.73 1.73
N PHE A 309 -17.07 -3.33 0.62
CA PHE A 309 -15.74 -2.73 0.56
C PHE A 309 -15.55 -1.54 1.51
N TYR A 310 -16.62 -0.78 1.77
CA TYR A 310 -16.58 0.44 2.58
C TYR A 310 -17.11 0.23 4.00
N LYS A 311 -17.49 -0.99 4.39
CA LYS A 311 -17.92 -1.27 5.76
C LYS A 311 -16.67 -1.47 6.61
N GLU A 312 -16.51 -0.63 7.63
CA GLU A 312 -15.54 -0.79 8.73
C GLU A 312 -16.22 -1.37 9.97
#